data_AF-A0A536WYI4-F1
#
_entry.id   AF-A0A536WYI4-F1
#
_cell.length_a   1.000
_cell.length_b   1.000
_cell.length_c   1.000
_cell.angle_alpha   90.00
_cell.angle_beta   90.00
_cell.angle_gamma   90.00
#
_symmetry.space_group_name_H-M   'P 1'
#
loop_
_entity.id
_entity.type
_entity.pdbx_description
1 polymer ?
#
loop_
_entity_poly.entity_id
_entity_poly.type
_entity_poly.pdbx_seq_one_letter_code
_entity_poly.pdbx_strand_id
1 'polypeptide(L)'
;MRADKKVFVASTLQLTDAEAKKFWPIYDAYQRDLDMVNRQQIRAIEGLIARDRPLSDPYARQLANDLISGDETEVKARRKLYNGVMRALPPKKAARYMQIEAKVRAFQDYDIATTFPLVK
;
A
#
# COMPACT_ATOMS: atom_id res chain seq x y z
N MET A 1 11.86 5.80 3.06
CA MET A 1 10.40 5.95 2.84
C MET A 1 9.52 5.53 4.03
N ARG A 2 9.59 4.28 4.56
CA ARG A 2 8.71 3.89 5.70
C ARG A 2 8.99 4.62 7.01
N ALA A 3 10.26 4.80 7.35
CA ALA A 3 10.65 5.59 8.52
C ALA A 3 10.15 7.04 8.38
N ASP A 4 10.37 7.64 7.20
CA ASP A 4 9.90 9.00 6.87
C ASP A 4 8.38 9.13 6.97
N LYS A 5 7.63 8.13 6.49
CA LYS A 5 6.16 8.09 6.60
C LYS A 5 5.71 8.04 8.06
N LYS A 6 6.32 7.19 8.89
CA LYS A 6 5.94 7.06 10.31
C LYS A 6 6.17 8.37 11.07
N VAL A 7 7.29 9.04 10.80
CA VAL A 7 7.61 10.37 11.34
C VAL A 7 6.59 11.41 10.88
N PHE A 8 6.27 11.46 9.59
CA PHE A 8 5.29 12.39 9.03
C PHE A 8 3.88 12.20 9.61
N VAL A 9 3.45 10.94 9.78
CA VAL A 9 2.17 10.61 10.42
C VAL A 9 2.16 11.08 11.87
N ALA A 10 3.23 10.82 12.63
CA ALA A 10 3.35 11.23 14.02
C ALA A 10 3.27 12.76 14.18
N SER A 11 3.99 13.52 13.34
CA SER A 11 4.01 14.98 13.39
C SER A 11 2.68 15.61 12.96
N THR A 12 1.92 14.95 12.07
CA THR A 12 0.70 15.50 11.46
C THR A 12 -0.57 15.18 12.25
N LEU A 13 -0.63 14.00 12.90
CA LEU A 13 -1.82 13.58 13.65
C LEU A 13 -1.84 14.12 15.08
N GLN A 14 -0.67 14.43 15.67
CA GLN A 14 -0.54 14.95 17.03
C GLN A 14 -1.36 14.12 18.02
N LEU A 15 -1.07 12.82 18.05
CA LEU A 15 -1.78 11.86 18.89
C LEU A 15 -1.42 12.08 20.36
N THR A 16 -2.40 11.93 21.25
CA THR A 16 -2.11 11.74 22.68
C THR A 16 -1.50 10.36 22.90
N ASP A 17 -0.86 10.12 24.04
CA ASP A 17 -0.29 8.80 24.37
C ASP A 17 -1.35 7.68 24.33
N ALA A 18 -2.57 7.97 24.78
CA ALA A 18 -3.68 7.02 24.77
C ALA A 18 -4.15 6.70 23.34
N GLU A 19 -4.23 7.71 22.47
CA GLU A 19 -4.56 7.54 21.05
C GLU A 19 -3.45 6.76 20.33
N ALA A 20 -2.19 7.12 20.57
CA ALA A 20 -1.02 6.50 19.97
C ALA A 20 -0.94 5.00 20.29
N LYS A 21 -1.18 4.61 21.56
CA LYS A 21 -1.21 3.20 22.00
C LYS A 21 -2.25 2.37 21.22
N LYS A 22 -3.38 2.96 20.84
CA LYS A 22 -4.42 2.29 20.03
C LYS A 22 -4.12 2.32 18.53
N PHE A 23 -3.57 3.43 18.05
CA PHE A 23 -3.35 3.69 16.62
C PHE A 23 -2.16 2.91 16.04
N TRP A 24 -1.00 2.93 16.71
CA TRP A 24 0.23 2.37 16.13
C TRP A 24 0.13 0.88 15.77
N PRO A 25 -0.51 0.01 16.56
CA PRO A 25 -0.73 -1.39 16.16
C PRO A 25 -1.52 -1.54 14.85
N ILE A 26 -2.49 -0.64 14.61
CA ILE A 26 -3.34 -0.64 13.40
C ILE A 26 -2.51 -0.15 12.21
N TYR A 27 -1.73 0.92 12.40
CA TYR A 27 -0.78 1.42 11.41
C TYR A 27 0.22 0.33 11.01
N ASP A 28 0.90 -0.29 11.99
CA ASP A 28 1.96 -1.26 11.74
C ASP A 28 1.39 -2.54 11.08
N ALA A 29 0.19 -2.98 11.46
CA ALA A 29 -0.50 -4.08 10.78
C ALA A 29 -0.80 -3.75 9.31
N TYR A 30 -1.32 -2.55 9.03
CA TYR A 30 -1.61 -2.14 7.66
C TYR A 30 -0.34 -1.97 6.82
N GLN A 31 0.75 -1.42 7.36
CA GLN A 31 2.01 -1.35 6.61
C GLN A 31 2.51 -2.77 6.26
N ARG A 32 2.44 -3.74 7.19
CA ARG A 32 2.83 -5.13 6.88
C ARG A 32 2.00 -5.75 5.75
N ASP A 33 0.70 -5.49 5.74
CA ASP A 33 -0.20 -5.97 4.67
C ASP A 33 0.21 -5.36 3.31
N LEU A 34 0.47 -4.04 3.25
CA LEU A 34 0.94 -3.37 2.04
C LEU A 34 2.29 -3.90 1.55
N ASP A 35 3.21 -4.16 2.48
CA ASP A 35 4.55 -4.63 2.14
C ASP A 35 4.53 -5.99 1.45
N MET A 36 3.59 -6.84 1.85
CA MET A 36 3.40 -8.15 1.23
C MET A 36 2.91 -8.00 -0.22
N VAL A 37 1.93 -7.12 -0.45
CA VAL A 37 1.39 -6.82 -1.78
C VAL A 37 2.47 -6.22 -2.68
N ASN A 38 3.18 -5.20 -2.21
CA ASN A 38 4.22 -4.53 -2.98
C ASN A 38 5.34 -5.49 -3.39
N ARG A 39 5.75 -6.41 -2.50
CA ARG A 39 6.75 -7.44 -2.83
C ARG A 39 6.24 -8.44 -3.88
N GLN A 40 4.95 -8.76 -3.89
CA GLN A 40 4.38 -9.62 -4.91
C GLN A 40 4.36 -8.93 -6.28
N GLN A 41 3.92 -7.67 -6.32
CA GLN A 41 3.89 -6.88 -7.56
C GLN A 41 5.29 -6.65 -8.13
N ILE A 42 6.27 -6.23 -7.29
CA ILE A 42 7.65 -6.04 -7.74
C ILE A 42 8.23 -7.31 -8.36
N ARG A 43 8.06 -8.48 -7.70
CA ARG A 43 8.56 -9.76 -8.25
C ARG A 43 7.89 -10.15 -9.57
N ALA A 44 6.59 -9.92 -9.69
CA ALA A 44 5.88 -10.19 -10.94
C ALA A 44 6.47 -9.34 -12.09
N ILE A 45 6.83 -8.10 -11.81
CA ILE A 45 7.37 -7.18 -12.81
C ILE A 45 8.87 -7.40 -13.08
N GLU A 46 9.69 -7.69 -12.07
CA GLU A 46 11.08 -8.12 -12.27
C GLU A 46 11.14 -9.36 -13.19
N GLY A 47 10.19 -10.29 -13.04
CA GLY A 47 10.03 -11.44 -13.92
C GLY A 47 9.66 -11.09 -15.37
N LEU A 48 9.08 -9.91 -15.62
CA LEU A 48 8.86 -9.38 -16.97
C LEU A 48 10.12 -8.79 -17.57
N ILE A 49 10.84 -7.99 -16.79
CA ILE A 49 12.02 -7.26 -17.26
C ILE A 49 13.20 -8.21 -17.52
N ALA A 50 13.34 -9.27 -16.71
CA ALA A 50 14.42 -10.25 -16.85
C ALA A 50 14.23 -11.24 -18.02
N ARG A 51 13.20 -11.07 -18.86
CA ARG A 51 12.92 -11.97 -19.97
C ARG A 51 13.46 -11.46 -21.30
N ASP A 52 14.33 -12.26 -21.88
CA ASP A 52 14.82 -12.09 -23.27
C ASP A 52 13.87 -12.67 -24.33
N ARG A 53 12.69 -13.18 -23.92
CA ARG A 53 11.70 -13.82 -24.82
C ARG A 53 10.34 -13.12 -24.75
N PRO A 54 9.57 -13.11 -25.85
CA PRO A 54 8.21 -12.59 -25.86
C PRO A 54 7.34 -13.24 -24.78
N LEU A 55 6.39 -12.46 -24.25
CA LEU A 55 5.47 -12.96 -23.22
C LEU A 55 4.55 -14.02 -23.82
N SER A 56 4.47 -15.19 -23.19
CA SER A 56 3.48 -16.20 -23.59
C SER A 56 2.10 -15.85 -23.05
N ASP A 57 1.04 -16.18 -23.78
CA ASP A 57 -0.35 -15.96 -23.34
C ASP A 57 -0.66 -16.53 -21.94
N PRO A 58 -0.19 -17.73 -21.55
CA PRO A 58 -0.42 -18.23 -20.19
C PRO A 58 0.21 -17.35 -19.13
N TYR A 59 1.39 -16.80 -19.39
CA TYR A 59 2.04 -15.90 -18.44
C TYR A 59 1.40 -14.52 -18.44
N ALA A 60 1.00 -14.00 -19.60
CA ALA A 60 0.24 -12.74 -19.69
C ALA A 60 -1.03 -12.81 -18.83
N ARG A 61 -1.75 -13.95 -18.89
CA ARG A 61 -2.92 -14.22 -18.05
C ARG A 61 -2.57 -14.29 -16.57
N GLN A 62 -1.48 -14.98 -16.22
CA GLN A 62 -1.04 -15.06 -14.82
C GLN A 62 -0.69 -13.68 -14.26
N LEU A 63 0.05 -12.86 -15.02
CA LEU A 63 0.38 -11.50 -14.63
C LEU A 63 -0.88 -10.66 -14.39
N ALA A 64 -1.85 -10.70 -15.30
CA ALA A 64 -3.10 -9.97 -15.14
C ALA A 64 -3.87 -10.40 -13.87
N ASN A 65 -3.89 -11.70 -13.58
CA ASN A 65 -4.49 -12.25 -12.36
C ASN A 65 -3.73 -11.80 -11.09
N ASP A 66 -2.41 -11.77 -11.13
CA ASP A 66 -1.59 -11.34 -9.99
C ASP A 66 -1.79 -9.85 -9.69
N LEU A 67 -1.90 -9.02 -10.73
CA LEU A 67 -2.18 -7.59 -10.60
C LEU A 67 -3.53 -7.35 -9.91
N ILE A 68 -4.61 -7.96 -10.40
CA ILE A 68 -5.95 -7.78 -9.80
C ILE A 68 -6.04 -8.37 -8.38
N SER A 69 -5.34 -9.48 -8.12
CA SER A 69 -5.27 -10.07 -6.76
C SER A 69 -4.55 -9.15 -5.77
N GLY A 70 -3.52 -8.44 -6.23
CA GLY A 70 -2.85 -7.38 -5.48
C GLY A 70 -3.82 -6.26 -5.09
N ASP A 71 -4.58 -5.75 -6.07
CA ASP A 71 -5.58 -4.69 -5.84
C ASP A 71 -6.63 -5.12 -4.81
N GLU A 72 -7.15 -6.34 -4.91
CA GLU A 72 -8.12 -6.87 -3.95
C GLU A 72 -7.56 -6.94 -2.52
N THR A 73 -6.32 -7.44 -2.39
CA THR A 73 -5.63 -7.55 -1.10
C THR A 73 -5.46 -6.18 -0.48
N GLU A 74 -5.11 -5.20 -1.31
CA GLU A 74 -4.91 -3.84 -0.88
C GLU A 74 -6.21 -3.14 -0.44
N VAL A 75 -7.30 -3.34 -1.19
CA VAL A 75 -8.64 -2.88 -0.81
C VAL A 75 -9.07 -3.49 0.53
N LYS A 76 -8.82 -4.79 0.74
CA LYS A 76 -9.11 -5.48 2.01
C LYS A 76 -8.30 -4.87 3.16
N ALA A 77 -7.01 -4.63 2.97
CA ALA A 77 -6.14 -3.99 3.96
C ALA A 77 -6.62 -2.58 4.32
N ARG A 78 -6.99 -1.78 3.30
CA ARG A 78 -7.50 -0.42 3.49
C ARG A 78 -8.83 -0.39 4.25
N ARG A 79 -9.73 -1.35 4.00
CA ARG A 79 -10.99 -1.48 4.76
C ARG A 79 -10.74 -1.83 6.22
N LYS A 80 -9.81 -2.74 6.51
CA LYS A 80 -9.41 -3.07 7.90
C LYS A 80 -8.82 -1.85 8.60
N LEU A 81 -7.91 -1.14 7.92
CA LEU A 81 -7.33 0.10 8.42
C LEU A 81 -8.42 1.11 8.79
N TYR A 82 -9.32 1.42 7.85
CA TYR A 82 -10.44 2.35 8.04
C TYR A 82 -11.24 2.04 9.30
N ASN A 83 -11.72 0.80 9.42
CA ASN A 83 -12.51 0.35 10.57
C ASN A 83 -11.73 0.46 11.88
N GLY A 84 -10.43 0.15 11.84
CA GLY A 84 -9.55 0.26 13.00
C GLY A 84 -9.37 1.71 13.43
N VAL A 85 -8.96 2.60 12.52
CA VAL A 85 -8.66 4.00 12.89
C VAL A 85 -9.90 4.78 13.30
N MET A 86 -11.06 4.52 12.69
CA MET A 86 -12.32 5.16 13.10
C MET A 86 -12.77 4.76 14.51
N ARG A 87 -12.36 3.58 15.01
CA ARG A 87 -12.61 3.15 16.39
C ARG A 87 -11.55 3.66 17.36
N ALA A 88 -10.31 3.80 16.89
CA ALA A 88 -9.17 4.15 17.74
C ALA A 88 -9.01 5.65 17.98
N LEU A 89 -9.45 6.49 17.04
CA LEU A 89 -9.17 7.93 17.01
C LEU A 89 -10.44 8.77 16.92
N PRO A 90 -10.39 10.05 17.34
CA PRO A 90 -11.41 11.03 16.99
C PRO A 90 -11.61 11.12 15.47
N PRO A 91 -12.85 11.29 14.97
CA PRO A 91 -13.16 11.23 13.54
C PRO A 91 -12.31 12.15 12.66
N LYS A 92 -11.99 13.37 13.14
CA LYS A 92 -11.13 14.32 12.41
C LYS A 92 -9.71 13.79 12.22
N LYS A 93 -9.12 13.15 13.23
CA LYS A 93 -7.77 12.58 13.15
C LYS A 93 -7.76 11.33 12.28
N ALA A 94 -8.77 10.48 12.40
CA ALA A 94 -8.95 9.32 11.53
C ALA A 94 -9.05 9.72 10.05
N ALA A 95 -9.90 10.70 9.74
CA ALA A 95 -10.05 11.22 8.37
C ALA A 95 -8.73 11.84 7.85
N ARG A 96 -8.00 12.60 8.68
CA ARG A 96 -6.70 13.15 8.31
C ARG A 96 -5.69 12.05 7.98
N TYR A 97 -5.65 10.98 8.76
CA TYR A 97 -4.78 9.85 8.47
C TYR A 97 -5.15 9.17 7.15
N MET A 98 -6.43 9.00 6.85
CA MET A 98 -6.87 8.48 5.54
C MET A 98 -6.40 9.35 4.38
N GLN A 99 -6.43 10.68 4.53
CA GLN A 99 -5.91 11.60 3.52
C GLN A 99 -4.40 11.45 3.33
N ILE A 100 -3.64 11.25 4.42
CA ILE A 100 -2.19 10.97 4.35
C ILE A 100 -1.94 9.68 3.54
N GLU A 101 -2.65 8.60 3.87
CA GLU A 101 -2.51 7.32 3.16
C GLU A 101 -2.85 7.42 1.67
N ALA A 102 -3.92 8.15 1.33
CA ALA A 102 -4.28 8.39 -0.06
C ALA A 102 -3.20 9.16 -0.84
N LYS A 103 -2.59 10.18 -0.22
CA LYS A 103 -1.51 10.97 -0.85
C LYS A 103 -0.24 10.15 -1.04
N VAL A 104 0.16 9.37 -0.03
CA VAL A 104 1.35 8.50 -0.11
C VAL A 104 1.16 7.46 -1.21
N ARG A 105 -0.02 6.84 -1.29
CA ARG A 105 -0.37 5.90 -2.33
C ARG A 105 -0.31 6.53 -3.72
N ALA A 106 -0.91 7.68 -3.94
CA ALA A 106 -0.90 8.32 -5.26
C ALA A 106 0.53 8.58 -5.77
N PHE A 107 1.46 8.90 -4.88
CA PHE A 107 2.88 9.02 -5.23
C PHE A 107 3.50 7.67 -5.60
N GLN A 108 3.22 6.62 -4.82
CA GLN A 108 3.68 5.26 -5.13
C GLN A 108 3.14 4.75 -6.46
N ASP A 109 1.85 4.96 -6.74
CA ASP A 109 1.21 4.56 -7.99
C ASP A 109 1.85 5.28 -9.19
N TYR A 110 2.21 6.55 -9.03
CA TYR A 110 2.94 7.32 -10.04
C TYR A 110 4.35 6.78 -10.28
N ASP A 111 5.11 6.52 -9.21
CA ASP A 111 6.46 5.94 -9.33
C ASP A 111 6.43 4.58 -10.03
N ILE A 112 5.45 3.73 -9.70
CA ILE A 112 5.22 2.44 -10.36
C ILE A 112 4.91 2.67 -11.84
N ALA A 113 3.94 3.53 -12.17
CA ALA A 113 3.51 3.77 -13.54
C ALA A 113 4.63 4.33 -14.44
N THR A 114 5.57 5.09 -13.89
CA THR A 114 6.70 5.66 -14.63
C THR A 114 7.91 4.73 -14.70
N THR A 115 8.07 3.83 -13.73
CA THR A 115 9.19 2.88 -13.69
C THR A 115 8.96 1.66 -14.58
N PHE A 116 7.71 1.19 -14.67
CA PHE A 116 7.42 -0.10 -15.29
C PHE A 116 6.90 0.04 -16.73
N PRO A 117 7.58 -0.57 -17.72
CA PRO A 117 7.16 -0.50 -19.12
C PRO A 117 5.93 -1.38 -19.37
N LEU A 118 5.18 -1.07 -20.42
CA LEU A 118 4.15 -1.95 -20.93
C LEU A 118 4.76 -3.26 -21.44
N VAL A 119 4.02 -4.36 -21.27
CA VAL A 119 4.34 -5.64 -21.90
C VAL A 119 4.34 -5.48 -23.42
N LYS A 120 5.38 -6.02 -24.07
CA LYS A 120 5.59 -5.97 -25.53
C LYS A 120 4.90 -7.13 -26.23
#